data_AF-K1XWL5-F1
#
_entry.id   AF-K1XWL5-F1
#
_cell.length_a   1.000
_cell.length_b   1.000
_cell.length_c   1.000
_cell.angle_alpha   90.00
_cell.angle_beta   90.00
_cell.angle_gamma   90.00
#
_symmetry.space_group_name_H-M   'P 1'
#
loop_
_entity.id
_entity.type
_entity.pdbx_description
1 polymer ?
#
loop_
_entity_poly.entity_id
_entity_poly.type
_entity_poly.pdbx_seq_one_letter_code
_entity_poly.pdbx_strand_id
1 'polypeptide(L)'
;LEQDELSGAVTLKTMRQAAEALDCVFVYALVPRTSLEDTVRAQARKVAGERIQRVSHSMMLEAQSLGADEQRSSLDAAVDELSRETPRDLWDTKS
;
A
#
# COMPACT_ATOMS: atom_id res chain seq x y z
N LEU A 1 -29.45 0.29 20.50
CA LEU A 1 -30.01 1.65 20.36
C LEU A 1 -29.98 2.38 21.70
N GLU A 2 -30.56 1.87 22.77
CA GLU A 2 -30.45 2.53 24.10
C GLU A 2 -29.10 2.32 24.84
N GLN A 3 -28.29 1.32 24.48
CA GLN A 3 -27.01 1.06 25.19
C GLN A 3 -25.77 1.72 24.58
N ASP A 4 -25.87 2.20 23.33
CA ASP A 4 -24.72 2.78 22.64
C ASP A 4 -24.47 4.25 23.06
N GLU A 5 -25.50 4.94 23.56
CA GLU A 5 -25.43 6.33 24.03
C GLU A 5 -24.52 6.51 25.27
N LEU A 6 -24.43 5.49 26.13
CA LEU A 6 -23.65 5.55 27.38
C LEU A 6 -22.12 5.49 27.15
N SER A 7 -21.67 5.14 25.94
CA SER A 7 -20.24 5.07 25.58
C SER A 7 -19.78 6.21 24.67
N GLY A 8 -20.71 7.00 24.12
CA GLY A 8 -20.42 7.97 23.05
C GLY A 8 -19.99 7.32 21.72
N ALA A 9 -20.11 5.99 21.59
CA ALA A 9 -19.72 5.27 20.38
C ALA A 9 -20.79 5.43 19.29
N VAL A 10 -20.49 6.21 18.26
CA VAL A 10 -21.29 6.24 17.03
C VAL A 10 -20.90 5.06 16.14
N THR A 11 -21.91 4.31 15.67
CA THR A 11 -21.71 3.25 14.68
C THR A 11 -21.70 3.80 13.25
N LEU A 12 -21.02 3.11 12.33
CA LEU A 12 -21.10 3.41 10.89
C LEU A 12 -22.55 3.34 10.36
N LYS A 13 -23.41 2.54 10.99
CA LYS A 13 -24.84 2.48 10.65
C LYS A 13 -25.53 3.79 11.00
N THR A 14 -25.28 4.32 12.19
CA THR A 14 -25.85 5.59 12.65
C THR A 14 -25.39 6.77 11.78
N MET A 15 -24.10 6.81 11.39
CA MET A 15 -23.59 7.85 10.48
C MET A 15 -24.25 7.81 9.10
N ARG A 16 -24.48 6.61 8.55
CA ARG A 16 -25.20 6.47 7.27
C ARG A 16 -26.65 6.94 7.37
N GLN A 17 -27.35 6.58 8.45
CA GLN A 17 -28.73 7.02 8.68
C GLN A 17 -28.83 8.55 8.83
N ALA A 18 -27.86 9.17 9.52
CA ALA A 18 -27.79 10.62 9.63
C ALA A 18 -27.53 11.28 8.27
N ALA A 19 -26.64 10.71 7.45
CA ALA A 19 -26.40 11.22 6.10
C ALA A 19 -27.64 11.13 5.20
N GLU A 20 -28.35 10.00 5.21
CA GLU A 20 -29.63 9.84 4.48
C GLU A 20 -30.68 10.86 4.94
N ALA A 21 -30.82 11.08 6.25
CA ALA A 21 -31.79 12.04 6.81
C ALA A 21 -31.47 13.50 6.46
N LEU A 22 -30.20 13.81 6.19
CA LEU A 22 -29.71 15.15 5.84
C LEU A 22 -29.52 15.36 4.34
N ASP A 23 -29.96 14.39 3.50
CA ASP A 23 -29.70 14.40 2.05
C ASP A 23 -28.19 14.55 1.71
N CYS A 24 -27.36 13.81 2.44
CA CYS A 24 -25.90 13.83 2.39
C CYS A 24 -25.31 12.44 2.07
N VAL A 25 -24.05 12.41 1.65
CA VAL A 25 -23.27 11.17 1.45
C VAL A 25 -22.28 10.98 2.60
N PHE A 26 -22.35 9.84 3.29
CA PHE A 26 -21.34 9.46 4.29
C PHE A 26 -20.14 8.79 3.61
N VAL A 27 -18.96 9.38 3.74
CA VAL A 27 -17.69 8.83 3.24
C VAL A 27 -16.81 8.41 4.41
N TYR A 28 -16.32 7.18 4.38
CA TYR A 28 -15.31 6.67 5.31
C TYR A 28 -14.04 6.32 4.52
N ALA A 29 -12.93 6.99 4.83
CA ALA A 29 -11.70 6.87 4.06
C ALA A 29 -10.48 6.70 4.98
N LEU A 30 -9.50 5.92 4.51
CA LEU A 30 -8.16 5.89 5.06
C LEU A 30 -7.31 6.90 4.31
N VAL A 31 -6.80 7.91 5.02
CA VAL A 31 -5.93 8.94 4.43
C VAL A 31 -4.50 8.65 4.87
N PRO A 32 -3.55 8.47 3.94
CA PRO A 32 -2.15 8.29 4.29
C PRO A 32 -1.62 9.52 5.03
N ARG A 33 -0.65 9.30 5.94
CA ARG A 33 -0.01 10.41 6.67
C ARG A 33 0.93 11.25 5.77
N THR A 34 1.28 10.71 4.61
CA THR A 34 2.10 11.35 3.56
C THR A 34 1.25 11.50 2.29
N SER A 35 1.84 11.99 1.20
CA SER A 35 1.12 12.00 -0.08
C SER A 35 0.78 10.58 -0.54
N LEU A 36 -0.26 10.46 -1.38
CA LEU A 36 -0.61 9.19 -2.01
C LEU A 36 0.56 8.65 -2.85
N GLU A 37 1.26 9.55 -3.56
CA GLU A 37 2.44 9.20 -4.35
C GLU A 37 3.55 8.61 -3.49
N ASP A 38 3.88 9.25 -2.36
CA ASP A 38 4.90 8.73 -1.43
C ASP A 38 4.51 7.37 -0.86
N THR A 39 3.21 7.19 -0.57
CA THR A 39 2.69 5.93 -0.03
C THR A 39 2.84 4.79 -1.05
N VAL A 40 2.48 5.05 -2.31
CA VAL A 40 2.63 4.09 -3.42
C VAL A 40 4.10 3.80 -3.69
N ARG A 41 4.95 4.83 -3.75
CA ARG A 41 6.39 4.68 -4.00
C ARG A 41 7.09 3.90 -2.88
N ALA A 42 6.71 4.13 -1.63
CA ALA A 42 7.22 3.38 -0.48
C ALA A 42 6.86 1.88 -0.59
N GLN A 43 5.61 1.58 -0.95
CA GLN A 43 5.17 0.20 -1.16
C GLN A 43 5.87 -0.44 -2.36
N ALA A 44 5.98 0.26 -3.49
CA ALA A 44 6.71 -0.19 -4.67
C ALA A 44 8.17 -0.56 -4.33
N ARG A 45 8.83 0.25 -3.48
CA ARG A 45 10.19 -0.03 -2.99
C ARG A 45 10.28 -1.28 -2.15
N LYS A 46 9.30 -1.54 -1.28
CA LYS A 46 9.21 -2.77 -0.50
C LYS A 46 9.09 -3.99 -1.43
N VAL A 47 8.13 -3.96 -2.34
CA VAL A 47 7.85 -5.06 -3.28
C VAL A 47 9.04 -5.30 -4.22
N ALA A 48 9.63 -4.24 -4.80
CA ALA A 48 10.80 -4.35 -5.66
C ALA A 48 11.99 -4.97 -4.91
N GLY A 49 12.23 -4.53 -3.67
CA GLY A 49 13.28 -5.09 -2.81
C GLY A 49 13.08 -6.59 -2.56
N GLU A 50 11.86 -7.03 -2.23
CA GLU A 50 11.53 -8.44 -2.02
C GLU A 50 11.67 -9.28 -3.31
N ARG A 51 11.28 -8.73 -4.46
CA ARG A 51 11.46 -9.38 -5.77
C ARG A 51 12.94 -9.57 -6.09
N ILE A 52 13.74 -8.52 -5.92
CA ILE A 52 15.18 -8.57 -6.18
C ILE A 52 15.87 -9.54 -5.21
N GLN A 53 15.53 -9.53 -3.92
CA GLN A 53 16.12 -10.49 -2.96
C GLN A 53 15.85 -11.94 -3.35
N ARG A 54 14.63 -12.27 -3.81
CA ARG A 54 14.30 -13.63 -4.28
C ARG A 54 15.13 -14.02 -5.50
N VAL A 55 15.30 -13.12 -6.46
CA VAL A 55 16.11 -13.37 -7.66
C VAL A 55 17.60 -13.47 -7.31
N SER A 56 18.12 -12.59 -6.46
CA SER A 56 19.52 -12.62 -6.01
C SER A 56 19.88 -13.91 -5.28
N HIS A 57 18.96 -14.49 -4.50
CA HIS A 57 19.18 -15.80 -3.88
C HIS A 57 19.35 -16.92 -4.94
N SER A 58 18.62 -16.83 -6.05
CA SER A 58 18.77 -17.74 -7.20
C SER A 58 20.07 -17.47 -7.98
N MET A 59 20.40 -16.21 -8.25
CA MET A 59 21.59 -15.82 -9.04
C MET A 59 22.92 -16.11 -8.32
N MET A 60 22.94 -16.06 -6.98
CA MET A 60 24.10 -16.44 -6.18
C MET A 60 24.50 -17.91 -6.39
N LEU A 61 23.52 -18.78 -6.67
CA LEU A 61 23.77 -20.19 -7.00
C LEU A 61 24.39 -20.36 -8.40
N GLU A 62 24.27 -19.35 -9.27
CA GLU A 62 24.76 -19.35 -10.66
C GLU A 62 26.06 -18.54 -10.86
N ALA A 63 26.63 -17.99 -9.78
CA ALA A 63 27.86 -17.16 -9.77
C ALA A 63 27.82 -15.90 -10.66
N GLN A 64 26.63 -15.44 -11.08
CA GLN A 64 26.43 -14.15 -11.75
C GLN A 64 25.92 -13.13 -10.73
N SER A 65 26.81 -12.29 -10.20
CA SER A 65 26.40 -11.12 -9.41
C SER A 65 26.57 -9.85 -10.22
N LEU A 66 25.53 -9.01 -10.25
CA LEU A 66 25.62 -7.63 -10.72
C LEU A 66 26.41 -6.77 -9.71
N GLY A 67 27.00 -5.67 -10.19
CA GLY A 67 27.65 -4.68 -9.33
C GLY A 67 26.63 -3.93 -8.44
N ALA A 68 27.08 -3.37 -7.32
CA ALA A 68 26.20 -2.65 -6.38
C ALA A 68 25.44 -1.46 -7.02
N ASP A 69 26.09 -0.76 -7.96
CA ASP A 69 25.48 0.37 -8.67
C ASP A 69 24.41 -0.10 -9.68
N GLU A 70 24.65 -1.21 -10.38
CA GLU A 70 23.68 -1.82 -11.29
C GLU A 70 22.47 -2.35 -10.53
N GLN A 71 22.68 -2.95 -9.36
CA GLN A 71 21.60 -3.40 -8.48
C GLN A 71 20.73 -2.23 -8.00
N ARG A 72 21.35 -1.10 -7.65
CA ARG A 72 20.61 0.10 -7.25
C ARG A 72 19.81 0.68 -8.41
N SER A 73 20.42 0.80 -9.59
CA SER A 73 19.71 1.28 -10.79
C SER A 73 18.55 0.38 -11.19
N SER A 74 18.72 -0.94 -11.07
CA SER A 74 17.67 -1.93 -11.34
C SER A 74 16.51 -1.81 -10.34
N LEU A 75 16.83 -1.62 -9.06
CA LEU A 75 15.83 -1.36 -8.02
C LEU A 75 15.04 -0.08 -8.32
N ASP A 76 15.70 1.02 -8.63
CA ASP A 76 15.04 2.31 -8.88
C ASP A 76 14.12 2.22 -10.11
N ALA A 77 14.57 1.56 -11.18
CA ALA A 77 13.74 1.31 -12.37
C ALA A 77 12.49 0.47 -12.05
N ALA A 78 12.64 -0.59 -11.26
CA ALA A 78 11.52 -1.43 -10.83
C ALA A 78 10.53 -0.67 -9.93
N VAL A 79 11.03 0.22 -9.06
CA VAL A 79 10.18 1.09 -8.23
C VAL A 79 9.37 2.05 -9.09
N ASP A 80 9.98 2.67 -10.09
CA ASP A 80 9.30 3.59 -11.00
C ASP A 80 8.27 2.89 -11.89
N GLU A 81 8.53 1.66 -12.31
CA GLU A 81 7.57 0.83 -13.03
C GLU A 81 6.37 0.47 -12.14
N LEU A 82 6.62 -0.10 -10.96
CA LEU A 82 5.57 -0.49 -10.00
C LEU A 82 4.72 0.71 -9.54
N SER A 83 5.33 1.88 -9.37
CA SER A 83 4.62 3.09 -8.95
C SER A 83 3.74 3.66 -10.07
N ARG A 84 4.11 3.44 -11.34
CA ARG A 84 3.33 3.91 -12.51
C ARG A 84 2.21 2.96 -12.87
N GLU A 85 2.50 1.65 -12.91
CA GLU A 85 1.50 0.65 -13.29
C GLU A 85 0.55 0.30 -12.14
N THR A 86 1.00 0.46 -10.89
CA THR A 86 0.23 0.11 -9.68
C THR A 86 -0.47 -1.25 -9.81
N PRO A 87 0.28 -2.33 -10.09
CA PRO A 87 -0.32 -3.63 -10.37
C PRO A 87 -1.10 -4.13 -9.15
N ARG A 88 -2.08 -5.01 -9.39
CA ARG A 88 -3.00 -5.49 -8.33
C ARG A 88 -2.27 -6.18 -7.17
N ASP A 89 -1.10 -6.76 -7.43
CA ASP A 89 -0.28 -7.45 -6.45
C ASP A 89 0.64 -6.51 -5.65
N LEU A 90 0.67 -5.20 -5.96
CA LEU A 90 1.46 -4.21 -5.23
C LEU A 90 1.17 -4.21 -3.73
N TRP A 91 -0.08 -4.50 -3.35
CA TRP A 91 -0.52 -4.58 -1.95
C TRP A 91 -0.80 -6.02 -1.48
N ASP A 92 -0.59 -7.02 -2.33
CA ASP A 92 -0.87 -8.44 -2.04
C ASP A 92 0.35 -9.19 -1.47
N THR A 93 1.45 -8.47 -1.19
CA THR A 93 2.59 -9.04 -0.47
C THR A 93 2.16 -9.46 0.92
N LYS A 94 1.95 -10.77 1.11
CA LYS A 94 1.80 -11.41 2.42
C LYS A 94 3.01 -11.07 3.27
N SER A 95 2.78 -10.32 4.33
CA SER A 95 3.74 -10.13 5.43
C SER A 95 3.77 -11.34 6.35
#